data_AF-A0A699LEJ0-F1
#
_entry.id   AF-A0A699LEJ0-F1
#
_cell.length_a   1.000
_cell.length_b   1.000
_cell.length_c   1.000
_cell.angle_alpha   90.00
_cell.angle_beta   90.00
_cell.angle_gamma   90.00
#
_symmetry.space_group_name_H-M   'P 1'
#
loop_
_entity.id
_entity.type
_entity.pdbx_description
1 polymer ?
#
loop_
_entity_poly.entity_id
_entity_poly.type
_entity_poly.pdbx_seq_one_letter_code
_entity_poly.pdbx_strand_id
1 'polypeptide(L)'
;NNMQTQTSNTLYNAIMEAGSKDRPPMLALGWKEKFVLDSEGNPTTITERVFETYKNVTQDIRDQLNAEAEAVQIILTGIDNDIDSTVDACPNVCEM
;
A
#
# COMPACT_ATOMS: atom_id res chain seq x y z
N ASN A 1 6.41 -26.31 10.19
CA ASN A 1 6.78 -24.89 10.03
C ASN A 1 7.43 -24.54 8.69
N ASN A 2 7.15 -25.25 7.58
CA ASN A 2 7.70 -24.91 6.24
C ASN A 2 6.61 -24.71 5.16
N MET A 3 5.48 -25.44 5.25
CA MET A 3 4.34 -25.23 4.34
C MET A 3 3.59 -23.90 4.57
N GLN A 4 3.42 -23.49 5.83
CA GLN A 4 2.64 -22.29 6.18
C GLN A 4 3.31 -20.99 5.67
N THR A 5 4.65 -20.94 5.70
CA THR A 5 5.45 -19.84 5.17
C THR A 5 5.39 -19.75 3.64
N GLN A 6 5.36 -20.90 2.96
CA GLN A 6 5.19 -20.93 1.50
C GLN A 6 3.80 -20.42 1.08
N THR A 7 2.75 -20.73 1.85
CA THR A 7 1.40 -20.22 1.59
C THR A 7 1.30 -18.71 1.84
N SER A 8 1.85 -18.19 2.95
CA SER A 8 1.87 -16.74 3.21
C SER A 8 2.63 -15.94 2.15
N ASN A 9 3.81 -16.41 1.73
CA ASN A 9 4.60 -15.72 0.71
C ASN A 9 3.90 -15.71 -0.66
N THR A 10 3.21 -16.80 -0.99
CA THR A 10 2.43 -16.90 -2.24
C THR A 10 1.23 -15.96 -2.21
N LEU A 11 0.51 -15.89 -1.07
CA LEU A 11 -0.63 -15.01 -0.89
C LEU A 11 -0.22 -13.53 -0.94
N TYR A 12 0.87 -13.17 -0.26
CA TYR A 12 1.44 -11.82 -0.30
C TYR A 12 1.79 -11.38 -1.73
N ASN A 13 2.49 -12.24 -2.48
CA ASN A 13 2.84 -11.96 -3.87
C ASN A 13 1.60 -11.83 -4.77
N ALA A 14 0.58 -12.67 -4.57
CA ALA A 14 -0.67 -12.61 -5.35
C ALA A 14 -1.47 -11.33 -5.07
N ILE A 15 -1.49 -10.85 -3.82
CA ILE A 15 -2.13 -9.58 -3.44
C ILE A 15 -1.39 -8.40 -4.10
N MET A 16 -0.05 -8.40 -4.05
CA MET A 16 0.79 -7.40 -4.71
C MET A 16 0.60 -7.40 -6.24
N GLU A 17 0.49 -8.57 -6.87
CA GLU A 17 0.33 -8.67 -8.33
C GLU A 17 -1.09 -8.28 -8.78
N ALA A 18 -2.12 -8.68 -8.05
CA ALA A 18 -3.52 -8.33 -8.34
C ALA A 18 -3.79 -6.82 -8.13
N GLY A 19 -3.12 -6.21 -7.15
CA GLY A 19 -3.16 -4.75 -6.93
C GLY A 19 -2.42 -3.93 -8.00
N SER A 20 -1.64 -4.56 -8.88
CA SER A 20 -0.83 -3.85 -9.88
C SER A 20 -1.51 -3.70 -11.25
N LYS A 21 -2.56 -4.46 -11.54
CA LYS A 21 -3.07 -4.66 -12.92
C LYS A 21 -4.32 -3.86 -13.28
N ASP A 22 -5.28 -3.74 -12.37
CA ASP A 22 -6.62 -3.20 -12.70
C ASP A 22 -7.08 -2.03 -11.81
N ARG A 23 -6.28 -1.71 -10.80
CA ARG A 23 -6.50 -0.57 -9.92
C ARG A 23 -5.11 -0.06 -9.62
N PRO A 24 -4.69 1.14 -10.05
CA PRO A 24 -3.59 1.77 -9.36
C PRO A 24 -4.17 2.22 -8.01
N PRO A 25 -3.73 1.64 -6.88
CA PRO A 25 -3.64 2.55 -5.75
C PRO A 25 -2.39 2.30 -4.87
N MET A 26 -2.15 3.33 -4.06
CA MET A 26 -1.16 3.49 -2.99
C MET A 26 0.33 3.54 -3.30
N LEU A 27 0.93 4.71 -3.06
CA LEU A 27 2.38 4.98 -2.98
C LEU A 27 3.18 5.15 -4.28
N ALA A 28 2.56 5.21 -5.46
CA ALA A 28 3.26 5.60 -6.69
C ALA A 28 3.55 7.11 -6.76
N LEU A 29 4.14 7.65 -5.69
CA LEU A 29 4.81 8.94 -5.68
C LEU A 29 6.13 8.78 -6.46
N GLY A 30 6.43 9.73 -7.33
CA GLY A 30 7.58 9.62 -8.21
C GLY A 30 7.70 10.75 -9.20
N TRP A 31 8.60 10.59 -10.15
CA TRP A 31 8.77 11.54 -11.24
C TRP A 31 7.54 11.53 -12.15
N LYS A 32 6.90 12.69 -12.28
CA LYS A 32 5.80 12.93 -13.21
C LYS A 32 6.17 14.05 -14.17
N GLU A 33 5.75 13.88 -15.40
CA GLU A 33 5.82 14.92 -16.41
C GLU A 33 4.56 15.78 -16.34
N LYS A 34 4.74 17.08 -16.11
CA LYS A 34 3.65 18.06 -16.08
C LYS A 34 3.89 19.10 -17.16
N PHE A 35 2.84 19.40 -17.93
CA PHE A 35 2.88 20.48 -18.91
C PHE A 35 2.93 21.82 -18.19
N VAL A 36 3.85 22.69 -18.61
CA VAL A 36 3.84 24.09 -18.21
C VAL A 36 2.72 24.78 -18.99
N LEU A 37 1.80 25.45 -18.28
CA LEU A 37 0.75 26.24 -18.90
C LEU A 37 1.27 27.65 -19.19
N ASP A 38 0.92 28.21 -20.34
CA ASP A 38 1.20 29.62 -20.68
C ASP A 38 0.27 30.59 -19.92
N SER A 39 0.43 31.91 -20.14
CA SER A 39 -0.43 32.94 -19.53
C SER A 39 -1.90 32.87 -19.95
N GLU A 40 -2.21 32.11 -21.00
CA GLU A 40 -3.55 31.87 -21.53
C GLU A 40 -4.13 30.53 -21.07
N GLY A 41 -3.35 29.71 -20.34
CA GLY A 41 -3.74 28.41 -19.80
C GLY A 41 -3.54 27.23 -20.75
N ASN A 42 -2.86 27.42 -21.89
CA ASN A 42 -2.61 26.34 -22.86
C ASN A 42 -1.34 25.54 -22.48
N PRO A 43 -1.35 24.21 -22.67
CA PRO A 43 -0.16 23.39 -22.45
C PRO A 43 0.93 23.74 -23.47
N THR A 44 2.08 24.16 -22.95
CA THR A 44 3.27 24.42 -23.77
C THR A 44 3.96 23.10 -24.11
N THR A 45 4.76 23.08 -25.17
CA THR A 45 5.67 21.96 -25.51
C THR A 45 6.73 21.69 -24.43
N ILE A 46 6.82 22.56 -23.42
CA ILE A 46 7.74 22.44 -22.29
C ILE A 46 7.07 21.58 -21.22
N THR A 47 7.67 20.41 -20.98
CA THR A 47 7.28 19.48 -19.93
C THR A 47 8.29 19.55 -18.80
N GLU A 48 7.83 19.82 -17.58
CA GLU A 48 8.67 19.80 -16.39
C GLU A 48 8.55 18.45 -15.68
N ARG A 49 9.69 17.85 -15.32
CA ARG A 49 9.70 16.66 -14.45
C ARG A 49 9.59 17.11 -13.00
N VAL A 50 8.44 16.89 -12.41
CA VAL A 50 8.16 17.17 -11.01
C VAL A 50 8.23 15.87 -10.23
N PHE A 51 8.92 15.88 -9.09
CA PHE A 51 8.87 14.76 -8.16
C PHE A 51 7.67 14.93 -7.25
N GLU A 52 6.66 14.10 -7.45
CA GLU A 52 5.48 14.10 -6.60
C GLU A 52 5.79 13.43 -5.27
N THR A 53 5.43 14.10 -4.19
CA THR A 53 5.51 13.59 -2.82
C THR A 53 4.14 13.72 -2.17
N TYR A 54 3.92 13.05 -1.04
CA TYR A 54 2.66 13.16 -0.29
C TYR A 54 2.25 14.62 -0.01
N LYS A 55 3.24 15.51 0.22
CA LYS A 55 3.03 16.94 0.46
C LYS A 55 2.67 17.75 -0.78
N ASN A 56 2.92 17.23 -1.98
CA ASN A 56 2.70 17.95 -3.24
C ASN A 56 1.54 17.38 -4.08
N VAL A 57 0.99 16.21 -3.74
CA VAL A 57 -0.21 15.66 -4.39
C VAL A 57 -1.50 16.35 -3.94
N THR A 58 -2.56 16.20 -4.73
CA THR A 58 -3.91 16.72 -4.45
C THR A 58 -4.54 16.03 -3.25
N GLN A 59 -5.53 16.67 -2.64
CA GLN A 59 -6.18 16.16 -1.43
C GLN A 59 -6.90 14.82 -1.65
N ASP A 60 -7.56 14.64 -2.80
CA ASP A 60 -8.23 13.39 -3.18
C ASP A 60 -7.25 12.19 -3.19
N ILE A 61 -6.04 12.40 -3.73
CA ILE A 61 -4.99 11.37 -3.71
C ILE A 61 -4.56 11.09 -2.26
N ARG A 62 -4.42 12.10 -1.42
CA ARG A 62 -4.06 11.90 0.00
C ARG A 62 -5.11 11.13 0.77
N ASP A 63 -6.38 11.47 0.55
CA ASP A 63 -7.50 10.84 1.26
C ASP A 63 -7.60 9.37 0.86
N GLN A 64 -7.38 9.04 -0.42
CA GLN A 64 -7.26 7.67 -0.89
C GLN A 64 -6.07 6.93 -0.23
N LEU A 65 -4.87 7.54 -0.22
CA LEU A 65 -3.69 6.97 0.43
C LEU A 65 -3.93 6.69 1.92
N ASN A 66 -4.62 7.59 2.62
CA ASN A 66 -4.91 7.43 4.04
C ASN A 66 -5.94 6.30 4.27
N ALA A 67 -7.02 6.26 3.49
CA ALA A 67 -8.06 5.24 3.63
C ALA A 67 -7.52 3.82 3.39
N GLU A 68 -6.62 3.65 2.44
CA GLU A 68 -6.02 2.35 2.17
C GLU A 68 -4.91 2.01 3.19
N ALA A 69 -4.18 3.00 3.74
CA ALA A 69 -3.28 2.77 4.86
C ALA A 69 -4.04 2.31 6.12
N GLU A 70 -5.24 2.86 6.38
CA GLU A 70 -6.14 2.37 7.43
C GLU A 70 -6.60 0.93 7.16
N ALA A 71 -7.01 0.62 5.93
CA ALA A 71 -7.42 -0.74 5.56
C ALA A 71 -6.29 -1.76 5.78
N VAL A 72 -5.05 -1.44 5.38
CA VAL A 72 -3.88 -2.29 5.63
C VAL A 72 -3.63 -2.46 7.12
N GLN A 73 -3.69 -1.38 7.91
CA GLN A 73 -3.52 -1.48 9.37
C GLN A 73 -4.59 -2.36 10.03
N ILE A 74 -5.85 -2.26 9.58
CA ILE A 74 -6.94 -3.11 10.09
C ILE A 74 -6.68 -4.58 9.77
N ILE A 75 -6.23 -4.90 8.55
CA ILE A 75 -5.90 -6.27 8.14
C ILE A 75 -4.73 -6.81 8.97
N LEU A 76 -3.65 -6.03 9.11
CA LEU A 76 -2.48 -6.43 9.91
C LEU A 76 -2.85 -6.65 11.38
N THR A 77 -3.64 -5.74 11.97
CA THR A 77 -4.12 -5.87 13.35
C THR A 77 -5.03 -7.08 13.52
N GLY A 78 -5.89 -7.37 12.54
CA GLY A 78 -6.72 -8.58 12.55
C GLY A 78 -5.89 -9.86 12.53
N ILE A 79 -4.82 -9.89 11.72
CA ILE A 79 -3.89 -11.02 11.66
C ILE A 79 -3.10 -11.17 12.97
N ASP A 80 -2.59 -10.07 13.54
CA ASP A 80 -1.85 -10.10 14.81
C ASP A 80 -2.70 -10.67 15.94
N ASN A 81 -3.97 -10.26 16.04
CA ASN A 81 -4.89 -10.78 17.06
C ASN A 81 -5.23 -12.27 16.87
N ASP A 82 -5.32 -12.76 15.63
CA ASP A 82 -5.58 -14.18 15.32
C ASP A 82 -4.38 -15.06 15.69
N ILE A 83 -3.15 -14.54 15.47
CA ILE A 83 -1.89 -15.19 15.88
C ILE A 83 -1.78 -15.22 17.41
N ASP A 84 -1.98 -14.09 18.08
CA ASP A 84 -1.89 -13.99 19.54
C ASP A 84 -2.97 -14.87 20.24
N SER A 85 -4.19 -14.94 19.69
CA SER A 85 -5.23 -15.85 20.19
C SER A 85 -4.88 -17.33 20.02
N THR A 86 -4.10 -17.68 19.00
CA THR A 86 -3.64 -19.07 18.78
C THR A 86 -2.50 -19.44 19.73
N VAL A 87 -1.63 -18.47 20.07
CA VAL A 87 -0.54 -18.66 21.04
C VAL A 87 -1.08 -18.81 22.46
N ASP A 88 -2.07 -17.99 22.86
CA ASP A 88 -2.68 -18.04 24.20
C ASP A 88 -3.51 -19.31 24.44
N ALA A 89 -4.13 -19.85 23.38
CA ALA A 89 -4.87 -21.11 23.43
C ALA A 89 -3.97 -22.37 23.41
N CYS A 90 -2.66 -22.22 23.20
CA CYS A 90 -1.72 -23.32 23.26
C CYS A 90 -1.42 -23.61 24.75
N PRO A 91 -1.90 -24.72 25.33
CA PRO A 91 -1.55 -25.04 26.71
C PRO A 91 -0.04 -25.19 26.77
N ASN A 92 0.61 -24.46 27.68
CA ASN A 92 2.01 -24.65 28.00
C ASN A 92 2.20 -26.09 28.54
N VAL A 93 2.32 -27.05 27.64
CA VAL A 93 2.79 -28.41 27.92
C VAL A 93 4.30 -28.31 28.04
N CYS A 94 4.75 -27.70 29.13
CA CYS A 94 6.10 -27.81 29.67
C CYS A 94 6.14 -27.08 31.01
N GLU A 95 5.79 -27.78 32.08
CA GLU A 95 6.61 -27.86 33.29
C GLU A 95 6.09 -28.99 34.19
N MET A 96 6.76 -30.14 34.11
CA MET A 96 6.86 -31.14 35.17
C MET A 96 8.29 -31.66 35.18
#